data_AF-A0AAQ4EPA5-F1
#
_entry.id   AF-A0AAQ4EPA5-F1
#
_cell.length_a   1.000
_cell.length_b   1.000
_cell.length_c   1.000
_cell.angle_alpha   90.00
_cell.angle_beta   90.00
_cell.angle_gamma   90.00
#
_symmetry.space_group_name_H-M   'P 1'
#
loop_
_entity.id
_entity.type
_entity.pdbx_description
1 polymer ?
#
loop_
_entity_poly.entity_id
_entity_poly.type
_entity_poly.pdbx_seq_one_letter_code
_entity_poly.pdbx_strand_id
1 'polypeptide(L)' 'MSVNITCMSSTTIDIENSTHRASQWVSFYNWSRTSWVNGTQNLTAYPGEDEKYNFMNTTYNLGKNEYVVLQ' A
#
# COMPACT_ATOMS: atom_id res chain seq x y z
N MET A 1 5.59 4.18 17.48
CA MET A 1 6.71 4.84 16.76
C MET A 1 6.19 5.26 15.40
N SER A 2 6.28 6.54 15.04
CA SER A 2 6.01 7.00 13.68
C SER A 2 7.21 6.71 12.79
N VAL A 3 6.98 6.14 11.61
CA VAL A 3 8.01 5.98 10.58
C VAL A 3 8.14 7.31 9.82
N ASN A 4 9.36 7.82 9.69
CA ASN A 4 9.63 9.03 8.92
C ASN A 4 9.65 8.69 7.43
N ILE A 5 8.50 8.90 6.76
CA ILE A 5 8.28 8.58 5.35
C ILE A 5 8.08 9.84 4.53
N THR A 6 8.64 9.89 3.33
CA THR A 6 8.41 10.97 2.36
C THR A 6 8.25 10.41 0.94
N CYS A 7 7.86 11.29 0.01
CA CYS A 7 7.79 10.98 -1.42
C CYS A 7 6.91 9.77 -1.73
N MET A 8 5.81 9.60 -0.97
CA MET A 8 4.88 8.51 -1.20
C MET A 8 4.19 8.69 -2.55
N SER A 9 4.21 7.63 -3.34
CA SER A 9 3.49 7.50 -4.61
C SER A 9 2.76 6.16 -4.62
N SER A 10 1.57 6.14 -5.21
CA SER A 10 0.77 4.93 -5.35
C SER A 10 0.06 4.88 -6.68
N THR A 11 -0.03 3.68 -7.25
CA THR A 11 -0.80 3.39 -8.47
C THR A 11 -1.73 2.21 -8.21
N THR A 12 -3.00 2.35 -8.57
CA THR A 12 -3.96 1.22 -8.53
C THR A 12 -3.57 0.21 -9.61
N ILE A 13 -3.42 -1.05 -9.21
CA ILE A 13 -3.00 -2.15 -10.10
C ILE A 13 -4.09 -3.20 -10.29
N ASP A 14 -5.11 -3.24 -9.42
CA ASP A 14 -6.25 -4.16 -9.54
C ASP A 14 -7.48 -3.60 -8.80
N ILE A 15 -8.67 -3.95 -9.29
CA ILE A 15 -9.97 -3.57 -8.72
C ILE A 15 -10.93 -4.76 -8.78
N GLU A 16 -11.41 -5.19 -7.61
CA GLU A 16 -12.42 -6.24 -7.48
C GLU A 16 -13.73 -5.64 -6.96
N ASN A 17 -14.67 -5.40 -7.88
CA ASN A 17 -15.93 -4.71 -7.56
C ASN A 17 -16.87 -5.55 -6.67
N SER A 18 -16.86 -6.87 -6.81
CA SER A 18 -17.75 -7.79 -6.04
C SER A 18 -17.47 -7.76 -4.54
N THR A 19 -16.22 -7.53 -4.16
CA THR A 19 -15.76 -7.49 -2.77
C THR A 19 -15.42 -6.07 -2.31
N HIS A 20 -15.63 -5.07 -3.16
CA HIS A 20 -15.23 -3.67 -2.95
C HIS A 20 -13.75 -3.54 -2.57
N ARG A 21 -12.86 -4.25 -3.28
CA ARG A 21 -11.42 -4.23 -3.02
C ARG A 21 -10.65 -3.54 -4.14
N ALA A 22 -9.54 -2.91 -3.77
CA ALA A 22 -8.57 -2.37 -4.72
C ALA A 22 -7.15 -2.70 -4.25
N SER A 23 -6.28 -3.08 -5.17
CA SER A 23 -4.85 -3.30 -4.89
C SER A 23 -4.05 -2.13 -5.43
N GLN A 24 -3.11 -1.63 -4.63
CA GLN A 24 -2.22 -0.53 -5.01
C GLN A 24 -0.77 -0.93 -4.89
N TRP A 25 0.02 -0.62 -5.91
CA TRP A 25 1.47 -0.58 -5.78
C TRP A 25 1.87 0.75 -5.15
N VAL A 26 2.61 0.70 -4.05
CA VAL A 26 3.05 1.88 -3.30
C VAL A 26 4.56 1.92 -3.28
N SER A 27 5.12 3.12 -3.36
CA SER A 27 6.54 3.41 -3.14
C SER A 27 6.68 4.63 -2.24
N PHE A 28 7.65 4.59 -1.32
CA PHE A 28 7.99 5.73 -0.47
C PHE A 28 9.46 5.67 -0.05
N TYR A 29 10.04 6.81 0.30
CA TYR A 29 11.38 6.87 0.88
C TYR A 29 11.28 6.76 2.39
N ASN A 30 12.00 5.79 2.97
CA ASN A 30 12.06 5.56 4.41
C ASN A 30 13.36 6.17 4.97
N TRP A 31 13.25 7.27 5.71
CA TRP A 31 14.41 7.95 6.29
C TRP A 31 15.06 7.16 7.43
N SER A 32 14.32 6.28 8.12
CA SER A 32 14.89 5.44 9.17
C SER A 32 15.82 4.36 8.61
N ARG A 33 15.62 3.92 7.36
CA ARG A 33 16.48 2.97 6.64
C ARG A 33 17.32 3.62 5.54
N THR A 34 17.12 4.92 5.30
CA THR A 34 17.69 5.69 4.18
C THR A 34 17.54 4.98 2.82
N SER A 35 16.39 4.35 2.59
CA SER A 35 16.15 3.53 1.39
C SER A 35 14.73 3.71 0.85
N TRP A 36 14.55 3.46 -0.45
CA TRP A 36 13.22 3.30 -1.02
C TRP A 36 12.60 1.98 -0.56
N VAL A 37 11.31 2.01 -0.27
CA VAL A 37 10.50 0.83 0.05
C VAL A 37 9.33 0.84 -0.92
N ASN A 38 9.05 -0.33 -1.51
CA ASN A 38 7.89 -0.53 -2.33
C ASN A 38 7.16 -1.83 -1.97
N GLY A 39 5.93 -1.97 -2.46
CA GLY A 39 5.15 -3.18 -2.30
C GLY A 39 3.69 -2.97 -2.64
N THR A 40 2.91 -4.02 -2.44
CA THR A 40 1.47 -4.00 -2.67
C THR A 40 0.72 -3.82 -1.36
N GLN A 41 -0.24 -2.92 -1.35
CA GLN A 41 -1.25 -2.81 -0.30
C GLN A 41 -2.63 -3.09 -0.87
N ASN A 42 -3.48 -3.75 -0.09
CA ASN A 42 -4.87 -3.95 -0.46
C ASN A 42 -5.76 -3.02 0.36
N LEU A 43 -6.66 -2.33 -0.33
CA LEU A 43 -7.70 -1.51 0.24
C LEU A 43 -9.02 -2.27 0.16
N THR A 44 -9.82 -2.16 1.21
CA THR A 44 -11.21 -2.64 1.21
C THR A 44 -12.10 -1.45 1.53
N ALA A 45 -13.10 -1.26 0.69
CA ALA A 45 -14.10 -0.24 0.89
C ALA A 45 -15.15 -0.72 1.90
N TYR A 46 -15.44 0.11 2.88
CA TYR A 46 -16.46 -0.13 3.90
C TYR A 46 -17.55 0.93 3.77
N PRO A 47 -18.82 0.57 4.03
CA PRO A 47 -19.90 1.54 4.00
C PRO A 47 -19.66 2.62 5.05
N GLY A 48 -19.61 3.88 4.62
CA GLY A 48 -19.62 5.05 5.48
C GLY A 48 -21.04 5.57 5.73
N GLU A 49 -21.15 6.51 6.65
CA GLU A 49 -22.36 7.33 6.78
C GLU A 49 -22.50 8.15 5.47
N ASP A 50 -23.69 8.13 4.85
CA ASP A 50 -24.03 8.79 3.56
C ASP A 50 -23.74 8.04 2.25
N GLU A 51 -23.85 6.71 2.21
CA GLU A 51 -23.72 5.89 0.97
C GLU A 51 -22.35 5.99 0.26
N LYS A 52 -21.38 6.65 0.90
CA LYS A 52 -20.00 6.75 0.43
C LYS A 52 -19.18 5.62 1.01
N TYR A 53 -18.37 4.99 0.17
CA TYR A 53 -17.42 3.98 0.63
C TYR A 53 -16.15 4.64 1.15
N ASN A 54 -15.73 4.27 2.37
CA ASN A 54 -14.43 4.62 2.92
C ASN A 54 -13.46 3.48 2.62
N PHE A 55 -12.34 3.77 1.96
CA PHE A 55 -11.29 2.78 1.75
C PHE A 55 -10.34 2.76 2.95
N MET A 56 -10.25 1.62 3.64
CA MET A 56 -9.23 1.37 4.65
C MET A 56 -8.21 0.36 4.13
N ASN A 57 -6.95 0.56 4.49
CA ASN A 57 -5.88 -0.39 4.22
C ASN A 57 -6.08 -1.61 5.13
N THR A 58 -6.32 -2.78 4.53
CA THR A 58 -6.61 -4.01 5.28
C THR A 58 -5.42 -4.95 5.36
N THR A 59 -4.44 -4.83 4.46
CA THR A 59 -3.23 -5.67 4.45
C THR A 59 -2.04 -4.97 3.79
N TYR A 60 -0.88 -5.10 4.42
CA TYR A 60 0.40 -4.57 3.95
C TYR A 60 1.36 -5.71 3.60
N ASN A 61 1.73 -5.84 2.32
CA ASN A 61 2.94 -6.55 1.88
C ASN A 61 3.98 -5.52 1.43
N LEU A 62 4.28 -4.57 2.32
CA LEU A 62 5.31 -3.57 2.09
C LEU A 62 6.66 -4.18 2.49
N GLY A 63 7.58 -4.30 1.53
CA GLY A 63 8.95 -4.75 1.83
C GLY A 63 9.20 -6.26 1.86
N LYS A 64 8.34 -7.10 1.27
CA LYS A 64 8.74 -8.47 0.91
C LYS A 64 9.16 -8.53 -0.56
N ASN A 65 10.35 -8.02 -0.82
CA ASN A 65 11.18 -8.46 -1.94
C ASN A 65 12.63 -8.44 -1.46
N GLU A 66 12.95 -9.36 -0.55
CA GLU A 66 14.31 -9.88 -0.45
C GLU A 66 14.58 -10.72 -1.71
N TYR A 67 14.75 -10.05 -2.86
CA TYR A 67 15.55 -10.64 -3.92
C TYR A 67 16.97 -10.15 -3.68
N VAL A 68 17.68 -10.91 -2.85
CA VAL A 68 19.14 -10.99 -2.96
C VAL A 68 19.41 -11.59 -4.34
N VAL A 69 19.72 -10.74 -5.31
CA VAL A 69 20.46 -11.22 -6.48
C VAL A 69 21.87 -11.46 -5.95
N LEU A 70 22.17 -12.73 -5.63
CA LEU A 70 23.53 -13.18 -5.40
C LEU A 70 24.32 -12.94 -6.69
N GLN A 71 25.44 -12.22 -6.52
CA GLN A 71 26.63 -12.05 -7.35
C GLN A 71 26.54 -12.38 -8.85
#